data_AF-A0A976KQ50-F1
#
_entry.id   AF-A0A976KQ50-F1
#
_cell.length_a   1.000
_cell.length_b   1.000
_cell.length_c   1.000
_cell.angle_alpha   90.00
_cell.angle_beta   90.00
_cell.angle_gamma   90.00
#
_symmetry.space_group_name_H-M   'P 1'
#
loop_
_entity.id
_entity.type
_entity.pdbx_description
1 polymer ?
#
loop_
_entity_poly.entity_id
_entity_poly.type
_entity_poly.pdbx_seq_one_letter_code
_entity_poly.pdbx_strand_id
1 'polypeptide(L)'
;MCRRCDRLRARWTARSRRGHPSAGRTGASVADRTAGLRAEIDRLAAGLESLSYYAYLGVGEGADYVSLREAFYARAQLLHPDRYLHEEDRGLRDRVYAVFKRLTEAYGVLSDPQLRGQYHQATRAGEHRLSAARSRRRDADERRLNNPFARVYLQSARAKLEHGAVNEAWIDIELALSLEEAAPLRKLHSEIVKRAATGRT
;
A
#
# COMPACT_ATOMS: atom_id res chain seq x y z
N MET A 1 -25.51 -4.08 -46.66
CA MET A 1 -25.46 -2.95 -45.72
C MET A 1 -25.38 -3.47 -44.29
N CYS A 2 -24.26 -3.27 -43.59
CA CYS A 2 -24.27 -2.92 -42.16
C CYS A 2 -22.87 -2.43 -41.76
N ARG A 3 -22.67 -1.11 -41.84
CA ARG A 3 -21.42 -0.41 -41.56
C ARG A 3 -21.36 -0.02 -40.07
N ARG A 4 -20.98 -0.95 -39.20
CA ARG A 4 -20.92 -0.67 -37.75
C ARG A 4 -19.76 -1.37 -37.01
N CYS A 5 -18.58 -1.45 -37.62
CA CYS A 5 -17.41 -2.04 -36.97
C CYS A 5 -16.07 -1.28 -37.10
N ASP A 6 -16.01 -0.04 -37.62
CA ASP A 6 -14.70 0.53 -38.00
C ASP A 6 -14.45 1.99 -37.59
N ARG A 7 -14.82 2.39 -36.36
CA ARG A 7 -14.50 3.74 -35.84
C ARG A 7 -14.18 3.81 -34.34
N LEU A 8 -13.16 3.07 -33.89
CA LEU A 8 -12.53 3.26 -32.56
C LEU A 8 -10.99 3.25 -32.60
N ARG A 9 -10.40 3.77 -33.68
CA ARG A 9 -8.99 4.19 -33.76
C ARG A 9 -8.88 5.50 -34.53
N ALA A 10 -9.20 6.62 -33.91
CA ALA A 10 -8.80 7.98 -34.34
C ALA A 10 -9.47 9.03 -33.43
N ARG A 11 -9.05 9.13 -32.18
CA ARG A 11 -9.42 10.25 -31.27
C ARG A 11 -8.30 10.62 -30.31
N TRP A 12 -7.06 10.52 -30.80
CA TRP A 12 -5.88 11.14 -30.21
C TRP A 12 -5.31 12.08 -31.27
N THR A 13 -5.90 13.26 -31.39
CA THR A 13 -5.28 14.53 -31.83
C THR A 13 -6.35 15.61 -31.96
N ALA A 14 -6.05 16.76 -31.35
CA ALA A 14 -6.60 18.08 -31.62
C ALA A 14 -8.09 18.37 -31.30
N ARG A 15 -8.36 18.92 -30.10
CA ARG A 15 -9.11 20.20 -30.02
C ARG A 15 -8.88 20.98 -28.72
N SER A 16 -8.36 22.20 -28.93
CA SER A 16 -8.50 23.45 -28.17
C SER A 16 -8.17 23.44 -26.67
N ARG A 17 -7.05 24.06 -26.26
CA ARG A 17 -6.94 25.54 -26.14
C ARG A 17 -8.08 26.14 -25.32
N ARG A 18 -7.92 26.11 -24.01
CA ARG A 18 -8.31 27.19 -23.11
C ARG A 18 -7.09 27.48 -22.23
N GLY A 19 -6.65 28.74 -22.23
CA GLY A 19 -5.42 29.17 -21.60
C GLY A 19 -5.45 28.92 -20.10
N HIS A 20 -4.41 28.28 -19.59
CA HIS A 20 -4.06 28.35 -18.18
C HIS A 20 -3.21 29.62 -17.98
N PRO A 21 -3.52 30.47 -16.99
CA PRO A 21 -2.60 31.53 -16.62
C PRO A 21 -1.29 30.86 -16.21
N SER A 22 -0.20 31.25 -16.88
CA SER A 22 1.16 30.86 -16.48
C SER A 22 1.46 31.51 -15.13
N ALA A 23 1.02 30.87 -14.05
CA ALA A 23 1.51 31.17 -12.72
C ALA A 23 3.02 30.90 -12.73
N GLY A 24 3.80 31.96 -12.49
CA GLY A 24 5.25 31.93 -12.50
C GLY A 24 5.76 30.79 -11.62
N ARG A 25 6.49 29.85 -12.23
CA ARG A 25 7.40 28.98 -11.49
C ARG A 25 8.58 29.84 -11.07
N THR A 26 8.47 30.47 -9.90
CA THR A 26 9.60 31.03 -9.19
C THR A 26 10.63 29.92 -9.02
N GLY A 27 11.78 30.08 -9.66
CA GLY A 27 12.89 29.15 -9.52
C GLY A 27 13.44 29.24 -8.10
N ALA A 28 12.95 28.40 -7.20
CA ALA A 28 13.64 28.15 -5.94
C ALA A 28 15.07 27.69 -6.27
N SER A 29 16.07 28.26 -5.60
CA SER A 29 17.45 27.83 -5.75
C SER A 29 17.57 26.33 -5.41
N VAL A 30 18.56 25.64 -5.97
CA VAL A 30 18.89 24.26 -5.55
C VAL A 30 19.12 24.22 -4.04
N ALA A 31 19.72 25.28 -3.48
CA ALA A 31 19.96 25.44 -2.05
C ALA A 31 18.67 25.59 -1.23
N ASP A 32 17.66 26.30 -1.75
CA ASP A 32 16.37 26.46 -1.07
C ASP A 32 15.61 25.13 -1.03
N ARG A 33 15.70 24.35 -2.11
CA ARG A 33 15.10 23.01 -2.18
C ARG A 33 15.75 22.03 -1.21
N THR A 34 17.07 22.06 -1.06
CA THR A 34 17.78 21.20 -0.12
C THR A 34 17.56 21.62 1.33
N ALA A 35 17.53 22.93 1.62
CA ALA A 35 17.19 23.45 2.94
C ALA A 35 15.75 23.08 3.36
N GLY A 36 14.78 23.22 2.45
CA GLY A 36 13.40 22.81 2.69
C GLY A 36 13.25 21.30 2.95
N LEU A 37 14.01 20.48 2.23
CA LEU A 37 14.01 19.03 2.43
C LEU A 37 14.60 18.64 3.80
N ARG A 38 15.68 19.30 4.24
CA ARG A 38 16.27 19.08 5.58
C ARG A 38 15.29 19.44 6.69
N ALA A 39 14.63 20.59 6.60
CA ALA A 39 13.60 20.99 7.55
C ALA A 39 12.43 19.99 7.62
N GLU A 40 12.02 19.43 6.47
CA GLU A 40 10.99 18.40 6.42
C GLU A 40 11.47 17.09 7.07
N ILE A 41 12.72 16.67 6.85
CA ILE A 41 13.31 15.50 7.52
C ILE A 41 13.29 15.71 9.04
N ASP A 42 13.68 16.89 9.51
CA ASP A 42 13.70 17.21 10.94
C ASP A 42 12.28 17.20 11.55
N ARG A 43 11.28 17.73 10.84
CA ARG A 43 9.87 17.67 11.24
C ARG A 43 9.37 16.23 11.34
N LEU A 44 9.66 15.42 10.33
CA LEU A 44 9.26 14.01 10.29
C LEU A 44 9.99 13.18 11.35
N ALA A 45 11.24 13.50 11.66
CA ALA A 45 12.01 12.85 12.70
C ALA A 45 11.51 13.22 14.10
N ALA A 46 11.15 14.48 14.34
CA ALA A 46 10.54 14.92 15.60
C ALA A 46 9.16 14.27 15.84
N GLY A 47 8.43 13.99 14.76
CA GLY A 47 7.08 13.43 14.79
C GLY A 47 6.96 11.90 14.86
N LEU A 48 8.06 11.17 15.13
CA LEU A 48 8.08 9.70 15.06
C LEU A 48 7.00 9.00 15.89
N GLU A 49 6.59 9.54 17.03
CA GLU A 49 5.59 8.89 17.89
C GLU A 49 4.19 9.52 17.80
N SER A 50 4.06 10.70 17.19
CA SER A 50 2.81 11.48 17.18
C SER A 50 2.16 11.60 15.79
N LEU A 51 2.95 11.53 14.72
CA LEU A 51 2.43 11.67 13.36
C LEU A 51 1.75 10.39 12.89
N SER A 52 0.62 10.57 12.22
CA SER A 52 -0.09 9.46 11.57
C SER A 52 0.68 8.94 10.35
N TYR A 53 0.41 7.69 9.96
CA TYR A 53 0.97 7.10 8.74
C TYR A 53 0.56 7.89 7.48
N TYR A 54 -0.60 8.52 7.49
CA TYR A 54 -1.07 9.42 6.44
C TYR A 54 -0.21 10.69 6.34
N ALA A 55 0.18 11.29 7.48
CA ALA A 55 1.08 12.43 7.50
C ALA A 55 2.49 12.09 6.98
N TYR A 56 3.00 10.89 7.31
CA TYR A 56 4.28 10.38 6.77
C TYR A 56 4.26 10.15 5.26
N LEU A 57 3.12 9.83 4.67
CA LEU A 57 2.96 9.73 3.22
C LEU A 57 2.56 11.06 2.58
N GLY A 58 2.01 12.00 3.36
CA GLY A 58 1.59 13.31 2.87
C GLY A 58 0.27 13.26 2.12
N VAL A 59 -0.57 12.30 2.48
CA VAL A 59 -1.87 12.07 1.85
C VAL A 59 -2.98 12.21 2.90
N GLY A 60 -4.21 12.44 2.46
CA GLY A 60 -5.37 12.42 3.34
C GLY A 60 -5.75 11.01 3.79
N GLU A 61 -6.53 10.90 4.87
CA GLU A 61 -7.01 9.61 5.42
C GLU A 61 -7.88 8.82 4.43
N GLY A 62 -8.55 9.54 3.52
CA GLY A 62 -9.37 8.99 2.44
C GLY A 62 -8.59 8.60 1.17
N ALA A 63 -7.26 8.64 1.18
CA ALA A 63 -6.47 8.30 -0.01
C ALA A 63 -6.71 6.87 -0.50
N ASP A 64 -6.85 6.72 -1.81
CA ASP A 64 -6.96 5.42 -2.47
C ASP A 64 -5.58 4.74 -2.60
N TYR A 65 -5.58 3.48 -3.03
CA TYR A 65 -4.36 2.70 -3.17
C TYR A 65 -3.37 3.32 -4.17
N VAL A 66 -3.87 3.92 -5.26
CA VAL A 66 -3.03 4.55 -6.29
C VAL A 66 -2.32 5.77 -5.71
N SER A 67 -3.04 6.66 -5.02
CA SER A 67 -2.45 7.84 -4.39
C SER A 67 -1.43 7.47 -3.31
N LEU A 68 -1.72 6.45 -2.50
CA LEU A 68 -0.78 5.93 -1.49
C LEU A 68 0.52 5.44 -2.12
N ARG A 69 0.39 4.69 -3.22
CA ARG A 69 1.53 4.17 -3.97
C ARG A 69 2.36 5.31 -4.56
N GLU A 70 1.75 6.24 -5.27
CA GLU A 70 2.44 7.38 -5.89
C GLU A 70 3.15 8.26 -4.87
N ALA A 71 2.47 8.58 -3.76
CA ALA A 71 3.04 9.38 -2.67
C ALA A 71 4.24 8.69 -2.02
N PHE A 72 4.15 7.37 -1.78
CA PHE A 72 5.26 6.58 -1.28
C PHE A 72 6.47 6.64 -2.22
N TYR A 73 6.27 6.39 -3.53
CA TYR A 73 7.38 6.42 -4.49
C TYR A 73 8.04 7.80 -4.57
N ALA A 74 7.24 8.88 -4.61
CA ALA A 74 7.76 10.24 -4.64
C ALA A 74 8.61 10.56 -3.39
N ARG A 75 8.15 10.19 -2.19
CA ARG A 75 8.89 10.42 -0.95
C ARG A 75 10.10 9.50 -0.79
N ALA A 76 9.98 8.24 -1.17
CA ALA A 76 11.07 7.28 -1.12
C ALA A 76 12.25 7.73 -1.99
N GLN A 77 12.01 8.33 -3.16
CA GLN A 77 13.06 8.89 -4.00
C GLN A 77 13.78 10.07 -3.35
N LEU A 78 13.10 10.88 -2.53
CA LEU A 78 13.70 12.05 -1.86
C LEU A 78 14.42 11.69 -0.56
N LEU A 79 13.88 10.70 0.18
CA LEU A 79 14.29 10.32 1.52
C LEU A 79 15.07 9.00 1.56
N HIS A 80 15.50 8.48 0.40
CA HIS A 80 16.28 7.23 0.36
C HIS A 80 17.61 7.40 1.10
N PRO A 81 17.98 6.50 2.03
CA PRO A 81 19.23 6.62 2.78
C PRO A 81 20.47 6.64 1.89
N ASP A 82 20.47 5.94 0.74
CA ASP A 82 21.61 5.97 -0.21
C ASP A 82 21.99 7.37 -0.68
N ARG A 83 21.02 8.29 -0.76
CA ARG A 83 21.30 9.68 -1.19
C ARG A 83 22.13 10.46 -0.17
N TYR A 84 22.15 10.00 1.08
CA TYR A 84 22.81 10.67 2.19
C TYR A 84 24.01 9.87 2.72
N LEU A 85 24.45 8.81 2.03
CA LEU A 85 25.60 8.00 2.45
C LEU A 85 26.89 8.82 2.57
N HIS A 86 27.05 9.81 1.70
CA HIS A 86 28.22 10.69 1.65
C HIS A 86 28.01 12.01 2.42
N GLU A 87 26.87 12.18 3.10
CA GLU A 87 26.62 13.37 3.92
C GLU A 87 27.49 13.32 5.17
N GLU A 88 28.18 14.41 5.52
CA GLU A 88 29.10 14.44 6.66
C GLU A 88 28.37 14.42 8.00
N ASP A 89 27.19 15.04 8.06
CA ASP A 89 26.32 15.07 9.23
C ASP A 89 25.73 13.68 9.54
N ARG A 90 26.29 13.01 10.55
CA ARG A 90 25.78 11.72 11.04
C ARG A 90 24.35 11.81 11.55
N GLY A 91 24.01 12.90 12.24
CA GLY A 91 22.69 13.09 12.84
C GLY A 91 21.62 13.21 11.75
N LEU A 92 21.91 13.89 10.65
CA LEU A 92 21.01 13.93 9.50
C LEU A 92 20.81 12.54 8.89
N ARG A 93 21.87 11.75 8.72
CA ARG A 93 21.76 10.37 8.19
C ARG A 93 20.87 9.49 9.08
N ASP A 94 21.04 9.57 10.39
CA ASP A 94 20.24 8.81 11.35
C ASP A 94 18.76 9.22 11.32
N ARG A 95 18.48 10.54 11.21
CA ARG A 95 17.12 11.05 11.03
C ARG A 95 16.50 10.58 9.73
N VAL A 96 17.23 10.64 8.61
CA VAL A 96 16.77 10.11 7.32
C VAL A 96 16.44 8.63 7.43
N TYR A 97 17.32 7.83 8.03
CA TYR A 97 17.08 6.39 8.20
C TYR A 97 15.82 6.11 9.03
N ALA A 98 15.64 6.82 10.17
CA ALA A 98 14.48 6.67 11.02
C ALA A 98 13.17 7.06 10.30
N VAL A 99 13.18 8.19 9.57
CA VAL A 99 12.04 8.66 8.78
C VAL A 99 11.73 7.69 7.64
N PHE A 100 12.73 7.20 6.92
CA PHE A 100 12.53 6.24 5.83
C PHE A 100 11.98 4.90 6.33
N LYS A 101 12.48 4.41 7.47
CA LYS A 101 11.91 3.24 8.15
C LYS A 101 10.44 3.47 8.51
N ARG A 102 10.07 4.65 9.01
CA ARG A 102 8.67 4.96 9.33
C ARG A 102 7.81 5.09 8.08
N LEU A 103 8.34 5.67 7.01
CA LEU A 103 7.68 5.80 5.70
C LEU A 103 7.33 4.42 5.11
N THR A 104 8.28 3.49 5.15
CA THR A 104 8.08 2.10 4.67
C THR A 104 7.08 1.34 5.54
N GLU A 105 7.12 1.52 6.86
CA GLU A 105 6.12 0.97 7.80
C GLU A 105 4.71 1.50 7.49
N ALA A 106 4.57 2.82 7.31
CA ALA A 106 3.32 3.47 6.95
C ALA A 106 2.73 2.92 5.65
N TYR A 107 3.54 2.83 4.59
CA TYR A 107 3.07 2.25 3.32
C TYR A 107 2.70 0.77 3.46
N GLY A 108 3.48 -0.02 4.20
CA GLY A 108 3.19 -1.43 4.44
C GLY A 108 1.83 -1.65 5.12
N VAL A 109 1.50 -0.82 6.11
CA VAL A 109 0.22 -0.89 6.82
C VAL A 109 -0.94 -0.35 5.98
N LEU A 110 -0.76 0.79 5.31
CA LEU A 110 -1.85 1.44 4.57
C LEU A 110 -2.16 0.79 3.22
N SER A 111 -1.20 0.07 2.63
CA SER A 111 -1.37 -0.65 1.36
C SER A 111 -2.17 -1.95 1.52
N ASP A 112 -2.20 -2.54 2.71
CA ASP A 112 -2.98 -3.73 3.02
C ASP A 112 -4.32 -3.33 3.64
N PRO A 113 -5.47 -3.67 3.02
CA PRO A 113 -6.79 -3.30 3.55
C PRO A 113 -7.05 -3.78 4.98
N GLN A 114 -6.54 -4.95 5.37
CA GLN A 114 -6.75 -5.50 6.70
C GLN A 114 -5.92 -4.75 7.73
N LEU A 115 -4.63 -4.49 7.43
CA LEU A 115 -3.76 -3.72 8.33
C LEU A 115 -4.22 -2.25 8.42
N ARG A 116 -4.70 -1.67 7.31
CA ARG A 116 -5.31 -0.34 7.31
C ARG A 116 -6.54 -0.29 8.21
N GLY A 117 -7.40 -1.32 8.18
CA GLY A 117 -8.53 -1.45 9.11
C GLY A 117 -8.10 -1.53 10.57
N GLN A 118 -7.10 -2.36 10.88
CA GLN A 118 -6.53 -2.44 12.23
C GLN A 118 -5.91 -1.10 12.68
N TYR A 119 -5.26 -0.37 11.76
CA TYR A 119 -4.73 0.97 12.01
C TYR A 119 -5.81 1.98 12.35
N HIS A 120 -6.93 1.94 11.64
CA HIS A 120 -8.06 2.83 11.94
C HIS A 120 -8.63 2.55 13.32
N GLN A 121 -8.70 1.28 13.73
CA GLN A 121 -9.14 0.88 15.06
C GLN A 121 -8.13 1.33 16.15
N ALA A 122 -6.84 1.08 15.94
CA ALA A 122 -5.78 1.46 16.88
C ALA A 122 -5.69 2.99 17.07
N THR A 123 -5.81 3.75 15.98
CA THR A 123 -5.80 5.22 16.02
C THR A 123 -6.94 5.77 16.88
N ARG A 124 -8.13 5.14 16.84
CA ARG A 124 -9.26 5.51 17.71
C ARG A 124 -9.00 5.22 19.19
N ALA A 125 -8.13 4.25 19.49
CA ALA A 125 -7.70 3.93 20.84
C ALA A 125 -6.50 4.80 21.31
N GLY A 126 -6.05 5.76 20.49
CA GLY A 126 -4.91 6.64 20.81
C GLY A 126 -3.55 6.10 20.39
N GLU A 127 -3.49 4.96 19.68
CA GLU A 127 -2.25 4.40 19.16
C GLU A 127 -1.97 4.93 17.74
N HIS A 128 -0.93 5.75 17.60
CA HIS A 128 -0.53 6.32 16.30
C HIS A 128 0.40 5.43 15.47
N ARG A 129 0.84 4.31 16.06
CA ARG A 129 1.73 3.33 15.43
C ARG A 129 1.22 1.91 15.70
N LEU A 130 0.85 1.17 14.65
CA LEU A 130 0.72 -0.28 14.80
C LEU A 130 2.12 -0.87 14.96
N SER A 131 2.40 -1.51 16.10
CA SER A 131 3.69 -2.17 16.33
C SER A 131 4.11 -2.99 15.10
N ALA A 132 5.34 -2.81 14.62
CA ALA A 132 5.92 -3.50 13.47
C ALA A 132 5.84 -5.04 13.54
N ALA A 133 5.51 -5.61 14.70
CA ALA A 133 5.22 -7.03 14.88
C ALA A 133 3.92 -7.49 14.18
N ARG A 134 3.03 -6.57 13.78
CA ARG A 134 1.72 -6.90 13.15
C ARG A 134 1.71 -6.80 11.63
N SER A 135 2.72 -6.19 11.00
CA SER A 135 2.88 -6.27 9.54
C SER A 135 3.32 -7.69 9.19
N ARG A 136 2.33 -8.57 9.03
CA ARG A 136 2.51 -10.00 8.78
C ARG A 136 3.41 -10.14 7.56
N ARG A 137 4.57 -10.79 7.74
CA ARG A 137 5.41 -11.15 6.59
C ARG A 137 4.59 -12.10 5.74
N ARG A 138 4.37 -11.72 4.48
CA ARG A 138 3.72 -12.60 3.50
C ARG A 138 4.41 -13.95 3.50
N ASP A 139 3.65 -15.03 3.59
CA ASP A 139 4.21 -16.36 3.52
C ASP A 139 4.58 -16.76 2.08
N ALA A 140 5.17 -17.94 1.92
CA ALA A 140 5.59 -18.42 0.60
C ALA A 140 4.42 -18.61 -0.38
N ASP A 141 3.23 -18.93 0.13
CA ASP A 141 2.03 -19.15 -0.67
C ASP A 141 1.42 -17.82 -1.13
N GLU A 142 1.36 -16.82 -0.25
CA GLU A 142 0.94 -15.48 -0.61
C GLU A 142 1.87 -14.84 -1.63
N ARG A 143 3.19 -15.06 -1.54
CA ARG A 143 4.14 -14.55 -2.55
C ARG A 143 3.96 -15.16 -3.93
N ARG A 144 3.33 -16.33 -4.05
CA ARG A 144 3.03 -16.98 -5.33
C ARG A 144 1.79 -16.40 -6.02
N LEU A 145 1.03 -15.56 -5.31
CA LEU A 145 -0.17 -14.89 -5.84
C LEU A 145 0.17 -13.50 -6.36
N ASN A 146 -0.15 -13.27 -7.62
CA ASN A 146 0.07 -11.97 -8.27
C ASN A 146 -1.02 -10.97 -7.91
N ASN A 147 -2.25 -11.44 -7.73
CA ASN A 147 -3.41 -10.61 -7.45
C ASN A 147 -3.53 -10.27 -5.94
N PRO A 148 -3.51 -8.97 -5.56
CA PRO A 148 -3.69 -8.56 -4.16
C PRO A 148 -5.02 -9.02 -3.55
N PHE A 149 -6.10 -9.03 -4.32
CA PHE A 149 -7.42 -9.46 -3.84
C PHE A 149 -7.46 -10.97 -3.60
N ALA A 150 -6.81 -11.76 -4.46
CA ALA A 150 -6.69 -13.21 -4.25
C ALA A 150 -5.92 -13.54 -2.96
N ARG A 151 -4.89 -12.75 -2.61
CA ARG A 151 -4.18 -12.87 -1.33
C ARG A 151 -5.08 -12.60 -0.13
N VAL A 152 -5.89 -11.55 -0.20
CA VAL A 152 -6.85 -11.20 0.87
C VAL A 152 -7.84 -12.34 1.09
N TYR A 153 -8.40 -12.91 0.02
CA TYR A 153 -9.34 -14.03 0.12
C TYR A 153 -8.69 -15.32 0.62
N LEU A 154 -7.46 -15.64 0.19
CA LEU A 154 -6.69 -16.76 0.74
C LEU A 154 -6.53 -16.62 2.26
N GLN A 155 -6.12 -15.43 2.72
CA GLN A 155 -5.92 -15.18 4.13
C GLN A 155 -7.23 -15.27 4.92
N SER A 156 -8.31 -14.69 4.38
CA SER A 156 -9.64 -14.74 4.99
C SER A 156 -10.17 -16.18 5.11
N ALA A 157 -10.03 -16.99 4.05
CA ALA A 157 -10.40 -18.39 4.05
C ALA A 157 -9.66 -19.19 5.13
N ARG A 158 -8.35 -18.97 5.28
CA ARG A 158 -7.53 -19.62 6.33
C ARG A 158 -8.01 -19.25 7.73
N ALA A 159 -8.22 -17.96 8.00
CA ALA A 159 -8.68 -17.51 9.31
C ALA A 159 -10.05 -18.11 9.67
N LYS A 160 -11.00 -18.14 8.73
CA LYS A 160 -12.31 -18.77 8.93
C LYS A 160 -12.21 -20.28 9.14
N LEU A 161 -11.32 -20.94 8.42
CA LEU A 161 -11.06 -22.37 8.59
C LEU A 161 -10.47 -22.70 9.98
N GLU A 162 -9.60 -21.84 10.51
CA GLU A 162 -9.07 -21.93 11.88
C GLU A 162 -10.19 -21.79 12.93
N HIS A 163 -11.18 -20.92 12.68
CA HIS A 163 -12.35 -20.75 13.52
C HIS A 163 -13.47 -21.80 13.30
N GLY A 164 -13.26 -22.79 12.43
CA GLY A 164 -14.25 -23.85 12.16
C GLY A 164 -15.40 -23.44 11.24
N ALA A 165 -15.38 -22.22 10.69
CA ALA A 165 -16.37 -21.72 9.76
C ALA A 165 -16.12 -22.23 8.34
N VAL A 166 -16.33 -23.53 8.12
CA VAL A 166 -15.94 -24.22 6.88
C VAL A 166 -16.67 -23.68 5.64
N ASN A 167 -17.97 -23.38 5.74
CA ASN A 167 -18.74 -22.86 4.62
C ASN A 167 -18.28 -21.46 4.19
N GLU A 168 -18.00 -20.57 5.14
CA GLU A 168 -17.53 -19.22 4.84
C GLU A 168 -16.10 -19.23 4.32
N ALA A 169 -15.26 -20.16 4.80
CA ALA A 169 -13.94 -20.40 4.23
C ALA A 169 -14.02 -20.90 2.78
N TRP A 170 -14.99 -21.77 2.48
CA TRP A 170 -15.24 -22.26 1.12
C TRP A 170 -15.63 -21.12 0.17
N ILE A 171 -16.55 -20.23 0.59
CA ILE A 171 -16.94 -19.06 -0.20
C ILE A 171 -15.72 -18.18 -0.52
N ASP A 172 -14.89 -17.88 0.48
CA ASP A 172 -13.72 -17.03 0.28
C ASP A 172 -12.69 -17.67 -0.66
N ILE A 173 -12.43 -18.98 -0.56
CA ILE A 173 -11.46 -19.63 -1.43
C ILE A 173 -11.96 -19.75 -2.88
N GLU A 174 -13.27 -19.91 -3.09
CA GLU A 174 -13.90 -19.86 -4.41
C GLU A 174 -13.77 -18.46 -5.04
N LEU A 175 -14.01 -17.41 -4.25
CA LEU A 175 -13.77 -16.02 -4.68
C LEU A 175 -12.30 -15.81 -5.06
N ALA A 176 -11.36 -16.36 -4.29
CA ALA A 176 -9.93 -16.29 -4.64
C ALA A 176 -9.62 -16.98 -5.97
N LEU A 177 -10.13 -18.21 -6.17
CA LEU A 177 -9.95 -18.99 -7.40
C LEU A 177 -10.57 -18.31 -8.62
N SER A 178 -11.68 -17.58 -8.44
CA SER A 178 -12.30 -16.80 -9.51
C SER A 178 -11.43 -15.63 -10.01
N LEU A 179 -10.51 -15.14 -9.17
CA LEU A 179 -9.63 -14.01 -9.47
C LEU A 179 -8.27 -14.45 -10.01
N GLU A 180 -7.72 -15.54 -9.47
CA GLU A 180 -6.43 -16.09 -9.87
C GLU A 180 -6.42 -17.60 -9.58
N GLU A 181 -6.01 -18.40 -10.57
CA GLU A 181 -5.81 -19.83 -10.34
C GLU A 181 -4.35 -20.10 -9.97
N ALA A 182 -4.09 -20.39 -8.69
CA ALA A 182 -2.76 -20.70 -8.19
C ALA A 182 -2.72 -21.97 -7.34
N ALA A 183 -1.57 -22.65 -7.31
CA ALA A 183 -1.39 -23.89 -6.55
C ALA A 183 -1.76 -23.76 -5.05
N PRO A 184 -1.42 -22.65 -4.34
CA PRO A 184 -1.82 -22.50 -2.95
C PRO A 184 -3.33 -22.44 -2.73
N LEU A 185 -4.07 -21.82 -3.65
CA LEU A 185 -5.53 -21.69 -3.55
C LEU A 185 -6.21 -23.04 -3.75
N ARG A 186 -5.79 -23.79 -4.77
CA ARG A 186 -6.31 -25.14 -5.04
C ARG A 186 -6.02 -26.11 -3.89
N LYS A 187 -4.83 -26.01 -3.29
CA LYS A 187 -4.46 -26.81 -2.11
C LYS A 187 -5.42 -26.54 -0.96
N LEU A 188 -5.64 -25.28 -0.59
CA LEU A 188 -6.54 -24.92 0.49
C LEU A 188 -8.00 -25.29 0.19
N HIS A 189 -8.46 -25.08 -1.05
CA HIS A 189 -9.81 -25.51 -1.46
C HIS A 189 -10.02 -27.02 -1.23
N SER A 190 -9.05 -27.85 -1.62
CA SER A 190 -9.13 -29.30 -1.40
C SER A 190 -9.18 -29.69 0.08
N GLU A 191 -8.50 -28.94 0.94
CA GLU A 191 -8.52 -29.13 2.39
C GLU A 191 -9.88 -28.78 2.99
N ILE A 192 -10.44 -27.63 2.60
CA ILE A 192 -11.76 -27.15 3.04
C ILE A 192 -12.84 -28.17 2.64
N VAL A 193 -12.82 -28.66 1.40
CA VAL A 193 -13.79 -29.66 0.91
C VAL A 193 -13.69 -30.97 1.72
N LYS A 194 -12.48 -31.45 2.02
CA LYS A 194 -12.29 -32.64 2.86
C LYS A 194 -12.87 -32.42 4.27
N ARG A 195 -12.61 -31.26 4.87
CA ARG A 195 -13.09 -30.91 6.22
C ARG A 195 -14.62 -30.77 6.27
N ALA A 196 -15.22 -30.23 5.21
CA ALA A 196 -16.67 -30.14 5.05
C ALA A 196 -17.33 -31.51 4.94
N ALA A 197 -16.66 -32.49 4.33
CA ALA A 197 -17.14 -33.87 4.23
C ALA A 197 -17.09 -34.61 5.57
N THR A 198 -16.05 -34.38 6.38
CA THR A 198 -15.87 -35.06 7.68
C THR A 198 -16.73 -34.50 8.81
N GLY A 199 -17.19 -33.24 8.73
CA GLY A 199 -18.01 -32.61 9.76
C GLY A 199 -19.52 -32.84 9.63
N ARG A 200 -19.94 -33.66 8.64
CA ARG A 200 -21.35 -33.91 8.32
C ARG A 200 -21.87 -35.27 8.82
N THR A 201 -21.05 -35.98 9.61
CA THR A 201 -21.35 -37.23 10.32
C THR A 201 -21.48 -36.97 11.81
#